data_AF-A0A0B7A567-F1
#
_entry.id   AF-A0A0B7A567-F1
#
_cell.length_a   1.000
_cell.length_b   1.000
_cell.length_c   1.000
_cell.angle_alpha   90.00
_cell.angle_beta   90.00
_cell.angle_gamma   90.00
#
_symmetry.space_group_name_H-M   'P 1'
#
loop_
_entity.id
_entity.type
_entity.pdbx_description
1 polymer ?
#
loop_
_entity_poly.entity_id
_entity_poly.type
_entity_poly.pdbx_seq_one_letter_code
_entity_poly.pdbx_strand_id
1 'polypeptide(L)'
;MFTEAKKYQNLNIYVTETDNNAKLNAAQLSTQAYKQGRDKLLEGIPIAFKDNFCTQGINTTCGSKMLLNYIPPYNATMVSKCTSQGAVVMGKTNMDEFAMG
;
A
#
# COMPACT_ATOMS: atom_id res chain seq x y z
N MET A 1 -12.65 7.59 -3.07
CA MET A 1 -11.92 6.30 -3.01
C MET A 1 -11.53 5.94 -1.57
N PHE A 2 -10.83 6.80 -0.83
CA PHE A 2 -10.45 6.56 0.58
C PHE A 2 -11.64 6.43 1.55
N THR A 3 -12.80 7.01 1.21
CA THR A 3 -14.00 7.01 2.03
C THR A 3 -14.72 5.66 2.07
N GLU A 4 -14.60 4.82 1.03
CA GLU A 4 -15.27 3.52 1.01
C GLU A 4 -14.63 2.54 1.98
N ALA A 5 -13.29 2.45 2.02
CA ALA A 5 -12.58 1.57 2.94
C ALA A 5 -12.94 1.84 4.42
N LYS A 6 -13.20 3.12 4.77
CA LYS A 6 -13.62 3.51 6.12
C LYS A 6 -14.99 2.94 6.53
N LYS A 7 -15.90 2.72 5.58
CA LYS A 7 -17.21 2.10 5.89
C LYS A 7 -17.08 0.68 6.43
N TYR A 8 -15.99 0.01 6.10
CA TYR A 8 -15.72 -1.38 6.46
C TYR A 8 -14.60 -1.51 7.50
N GLN A 9 -14.32 -0.46 8.27
CA GLN A 9 -13.25 -0.46 9.26
C GLN A 9 -13.42 -1.57 10.32
N ASN A 10 -14.67 -1.95 10.60
CA ASN A 10 -15.01 -3.06 11.51
C ASN A 10 -14.53 -4.45 11.01
N LEU A 11 -14.16 -4.59 9.73
CA LEU A 11 -13.67 -5.85 9.17
C LEU A 11 -12.17 -6.08 9.41
N ASN A 12 -11.45 -5.12 10.01
CA ASN A 12 -10.03 -5.24 10.36
C ASN A 12 -9.15 -5.68 9.16
N ILE A 13 -9.42 -5.11 7.99
CA ILE A 13 -8.78 -5.49 6.72
C ILE A 13 -7.32 -4.99 6.65
N TYR A 14 -7.02 -3.82 7.23
CA TYR A 14 -5.70 -3.22 7.20
C TYR A 14 -4.99 -3.37 8.55
N VAL A 15 -3.74 -3.82 8.51
CA VAL A 15 -2.82 -3.84 9.67
C VAL A 15 -2.04 -2.52 9.75
N THR A 16 -1.71 -1.94 8.60
CA THR A 16 -1.02 -0.65 8.52
C THR A 16 -1.62 0.13 7.36
N GLU A 17 -2.09 1.34 7.60
CA GLU A 17 -2.49 2.25 6.53
C GLU A 17 -1.31 3.13 6.11
N THR A 18 -1.18 3.38 4.81
CA THR A 18 -0.23 4.39 4.33
C THR A 18 -0.66 5.77 4.81
N ASP A 19 0.30 6.66 5.06
CA ASP A 19 0.07 8.04 5.45
C ASP A 19 -0.92 8.77 4.50
N ASN A 20 -1.81 9.57 5.07
CA ASN A 20 -2.84 10.28 4.31
C ASN A 20 -2.26 11.32 3.36
N ASN A 21 -1.19 12.02 3.74
CA ASN A 21 -0.54 12.99 2.86
C ASN A 21 0.18 12.28 1.71
N ALA A 22 0.82 11.14 1.97
CA ALA A 22 1.43 10.32 0.93
C ALA A 22 0.39 9.85 -0.11
N LYS A 23 -0.78 9.39 0.34
CA LYS A 23 -1.89 8.99 -0.54
C LYS A 23 -2.43 10.16 -1.37
N LEU A 24 -2.62 11.34 -0.75
CA LEU A 24 -3.09 12.55 -1.44
C LEU A 24 -2.08 13.05 -2.48
N ASN A 25 -0.80 13.09 -2.12
CA ASN A 25 0.28 13.48 -3.03
C ASN A 25 0.32 12.56 -4.25
N ALA A 26 0.28 11.23 -4.04
CA ALA A 26 0.26 10.27 -5.14
C ALA A 26 -0.95 10.47 -6.08
N ALA A 27 -2.15 10.75 -5.54
CA ALA A 27 -3.33 11.05 -6.35
C ALA A 27 -3.19 12.36 -7.15
N GLN A 28 -2.56 13.39 -6.58
CA GLN A 28 -2.28 14.65 -7.26
C GLN A 28 -1.30 14.46 -8.41
N LEU A 29 -0.19 13.74 -8.18
CA LEU A 29 0.80 13.41 -9.20
C LEU A 29 0.18 12.61 -10.35
N SER A 30 -0.68 11.63 -10.03
CA SER A 30 -1.43 10.87 -11.03
C SER A 30 -2.35 11.74 -11.87
N THR A 31 -3.07 12.67 -11.24
CA THR A 31 -3.93 13.62 -11.96
C THR A 31 -3.11 14.50 -12.93
N GLN A 32 -1.91 14.92 -12.52
CA GLN A 32 -1.00 15.68 -13.38
C GLN A 32 -0.47 14.84 -14.54
N ALA A 33 -0.09 13.58 -14.28
CA ALA A 33 0.39 12.66 -15.32
C ALA A 33 -0.69 12.42 -16.38
N TYR A 34 -1.93 12.17 -15.97
CA TYR A 34 -3.08 12.01 -16.86
C TYR A 34 -3.32 13.25 -17.72
N LYS A 35 -3.32 14.45 -17.13
CA LYS A 35 -3.49 15.72 -17.87
C LYS A 35 -2.41 15.98 -18.91
N GLN A 36 -1.22 15.40 -18.72
CA GLN A 36 -0.08 15.56 -19.62
C GLN A 36 0.05 14.40 -20.62
N GLY A 37 -0.87 13.43 -20.63
CA GLY A 37 -0.78 12.23 -21.47
C GLY A 37 0.43 11.35 -21.15
N ARG A 38 0.85 11.34 -19.87
CA ARG A 38 1.98 10.55 -19.35
C ARG A 38 1.54 9.49 -18.34
N ASP A 39 0.28 9.09 -18.38
CA ASP A 39 -0.24 8.04 -17.53
C ASP A 39 0.41 6.68 -17.84
N LYS A 40 0.67 5.94 -16.79
CA LYS A 40 1.22 4.58 -16.82
C LYS A 40 0.10 3.56 -16.64
N LEU A 41 0.45 2.29 -16.79
CA LEU A 41 -0.50 1.17 -16.75
C LEU A 41 -1.38 1.14 -15.48
N LEU A 42 -0.84 1.53 -14.32
CA LEU A 42 -1.54 1.51 -13.03
C LEU A 42 -1.66 2.92 -12.43
N GLU A 43 -1.57 3.97 -13.25
CA GLU A 43 -1.53 5.34 -12.77
C GLU A 43 -2.77 5.69 -11.93
N GLY A 44 -2.54 6.06 -10.68
CA GLY A 44 -3.63 6.43 -9.76
C GLY A 44 -4.47 5.27 -9.24
N ILE A 45 -4.22 4.04 -9.69
CA ILE A 45 -4.95 2.85 -9.24
C ILE A 45 -4.54 2.54 -7.79
N PRO A 46 -5.48 2.52 -6.82
CA PRO A 46 -5.15 2.17 -5.45
C PRO A 46 -4.91 0.67 -5.30
N ILE A 47 -3.84 0.31 -4.61
CA ILE A 47 -3.47 -1.07 -4.32
C ILE A 47 -3.09 -1.19 -2.84
N ALA A 48 -3.54 -2.27 -2.20
CA ALA A 48 -3.03 -2.70 -0.91
C ALA A 48 -2.23 -3.98 -1.09
N PHE A 49 -1.15 -4.14 -0.33
CA PHE A 49 -0.33 -5.34 -0.37
C PHE A 49 -0.55 -6.18 0.87
N LYS A 50 -0.54 -7.51 0.73
CA LYS A 50 -0.52 -8.41 1.89
C LYS A 50 0.67 -8.08 2.80
N ASP A 51 0.49 -8.16 4.12
CA ASP A 51 1.50 -7.67 5.08
C ASP A 51 2.79 -8.51 5.14
N ASN A 52 2.94 -9.52 4.31
CA ASN A 52 4.19 -10.25 4.09
C ASN A 52 5.00 -9.75 2.87
N PHE A 53 4.58 -8.66 2.22
CA PHE A 53 5.39 -7.97 1.21
C PHE A 53 6.09 -6.76 1.82
N CYS A 54 7.43 -6.79 1.81
CA CYS A 54 8.24 -5.65 2.24
C CYS A 54 7.91 -4.41 1.40
N THR A 55 7.60 -3.31 2.07
CA THR A 55 7.37 -2.01 1.46
C THR A 55 8.23 -0.99 2.18
N GLN A 56 9.16 -0.38 1.46
CA GLN A 56 10.17 0.51 2.04
C GLN A 56 9.49 1.66 2.77
N GLY A 57 9.86 1.85 4.04
CA GLY A 57 9.30 2.93 4.87
C GLY A 57 7.88 2.69 5.38
N ILE A 58 7.25 1.54 5.08
CA ILE A 58 5.94 1.14 5.61
C ILE A 58 6.11 -0.13 6.45
N ASN A 59 5.61 -0.10 7.68
CA ASN A 59 5.71 -1.22 8.62
C ASN A 59 5.22 -2.53 7.99
N THR A 60 5.97 -3.61 8.21
CA THR A 60 5.68 -4.94 7.65
C THR A 60 5.81 -5.97 8.76
N THR A 61 4.68 -6.51 9.23
CA THR A 61 4.63 -7.34 10.45
C THR A 61 4.44 -8.82 10.16
N CYS A 62 4.04 -9.19 8.94
CA CYS A 62 3.63 -10.55 8.59
C CYS A 62 2.52 -11.11 9.52
N GLY A 63 1.69 -10.24 10.12
CA GLY A 63 0.69 -10.63 11.12
C GLY A 63 1.29 -11.09 12.46
N SER A 64 2.59 -10.87 12.70
CA SER A 64 3.32 -11.35 13.88
C SER A 64 3.78 -10.23 14.79
N LYS A 65 3.76 -10.48 16.11
CA LYS A 65 4.41 -9.60 17.10
C LYS A 65 5.93 -9.56 16.94
N MET A 66 6.53 -10.61 16.37
CA MET A 66 7.98 -10.68 16.14
C MET A 66 8.48 -9.53 15.26
N LEU A 67 7.66 -9.10 14.29
CA LEU A 67 8.01 -8.05 13.33
C LEU A 67 7.18 -6.77 13.54
N LEU A 68 6.59 -6.58 14.72
CA LEU A 68 5.66 -5.47 15.00
C LEU A 68 6.24 -4.09 14.66
N ASN A 69 7.56 -3.90 14.84
CA ASN A 69 8.25 -2.64 14.61
C ASN A 69 9.22 -2.70 13.41
N TYR A 70 9.04 -3.66 12.51
CA TYR A 70 9.94 -3.83 11.37
C TYR A 70 9.57 -2.90 10.21
N ILE A 71 10.42 -1.90 9.98
CA ILE A 71 10.35 -1.02 8.81
C ILE A 71 11.36 -1.54 7.77
N PRO A 72 10.91 -2.14 6.66
CA PRO A 72 11.83 -2.65 5.65
C PRO A 72 12.66 -1.53 5.00
N PRO A 73 13.96 -1.75 4.75
CA PRO A 73 14.80 -0.79 4.03
C PRO A 73 14.68 -0.92 2.50
N TYR A 74 13.84 -1.83 2.00
CA TYR A 74 13.64 -2.10 0.58
C TYR A 74 12.19 -2.48 0.25
N ASN A 75 11.83 -2.35 -1.02
CA ASN A 75 10.57 -2.85 -1.58
C ASN A 75 10.73 -4.27 -2.10
N ALA A 76 9.73 -5.12 -1.88
CA ALA A 76 9.59 -6.37 -2.62
C ALA A 76 9.45 -6.08 -4.11
N THR A 77 9.92 -6.99 -4.98
CA THR A 77 9.91 -6.79 -6.44
C THR A 77 8.54 -6.43 -7.00
N MET A 78 7.47 -7.09 -6.52
CA MET A 78 6.10 -6.81 -6.94
C MET A 78 5.65 -5.40 -6.55
N VAL A 79 6.00 -4.96 -5.33
CA VAL A 79 5.71 -3.60 -4.86
C VAL A 79 6.38 -2.60 -5.78
N SER A 80 7.68 -2.75 -6.06
CA SER A 80 8.42 -1.87 -6.99
C SER A 80 7.81 -1.87 -8.39
N LYS A 81 7.41 -3.03 -8.92
CA LYS A 81 6.77 -3.11 -10.24
C LYS A 81 5.47 -2.32 -10.28
N CYS A 82 4.58 -2.54 -9.33
CA CYS A 82 3.28 -1.85 -9.29
C CYS A 82 3.45 -0.33 -9.09
N THR A 83 4.29 0.10 -8.13
CA THR A 83 4.49 1.52 -7.86
C THR A 83 5.23 2.23 -8.99
N SER A 84 6.16 1.56 -9.68
CA SER A 84 6.82 2.11 -10.87
C SER A 84 5.83 2.39 -12.01
N GLN A 85 4.71 1.65 -12.05
CA GLN A 85 3.59 1.83 -12.99
C GLN A 85 2.52 2.79 -12.48
N GLY A 86 2.79 3.57 -11.42
CA GLY A 86 1.91 4.65 -10.96
C GLY A 86 0.85 4.22 -9.94
N ALA A 87 0.90 2.98 -9.44
CA ALA A 87 -0.04 2.51 -8.43
C ALA A 87 0.12 3.27 -7.11
N VAL A 88 -1.01 3.56 -6.46
CA VAL A 88 -1.08 4.27 -5.17
C VAL A 88 -1.21 3.27 -4.04
N VAL A 89 -0.21 3.21 -3.15
CA VAL A 89 -0.20 2.25 -2.05
C VAL A 89 -1.12 2.72 -0.92
N MET A 90 -2.17 1.95 -0.66
CA MET A 90 -3.19 2.25 0.35
C MET A 90 -2.78 1.81 1.76
N GLY A 91 -2.04 0.71 1.84
CA GLY A 91 -1.59 0.12 3.10
C GLY A 91 -1.29 -1.37 2.95
N LYS A 92 -1.20 -2.03 4.10
CA LYS A 92 -0.90 -3.44 4.27
C LYS A 92 -2.12 -4.18 4.79
N THR A 93 -2.54 -5.25 4.11
CA THR A 93 -3.71 -6.02 4.49
C THR A 93 -3.37 -7.09 5.53
N ASN A 94 -4.34 -7.40 6.38
CA ASN A 94 -4.25 -8.43 7.40
C ASN A 94 -4.08 -9.84 6.81
N MET A 95 -3.52 -10.74 7.61
CA MET A 95 -3.19 -12.11 7.25
C MET A 95 -2.90 -12.96 8.49
N ASP A 96 -3.01 -14.28 8.37
CA ASP A 96 -2.51 -15.21 9.38
C ASP A 96 -1.00 -15.08 9.56
N GLU A 97 -0.54 -15.33 10.79
CA GLU A 97 0.83 -15.11 11.21
C GLU A 97 1.81 -15.89 10.32
N PHE A 98 2.77 -15.19 9.70
CA PHE A 98 3.73 -15.74 8.73
C PHE A 98 3.11 -16.52 7.55
N ALA A 99 1.84 -16.26 7.23
CA ALA A 99 1.05 -16.99 6.25
C ALA A 99 0.84 -18.48 6.59
N MET A 100 0.85 -18.81 7.88
CA MET A 100 0.52 -20.13 8.42
C MET A 100 -0.88 -20.04 9.06
N GLY A 101 -1.85 -20.77 8.50
CA GLY A 101 -3.25 -20.77 8.96
C GLY A 101 -3.62 -22.01 9.75
#